data_AF-A0A931Q8P5-F1
#
_entry.id   AF-A0A931Q8P5-F1
#
_cell.length_a   1.000
_cell.length_b   1.000
_cell.length_c   1.000
_cell.angle_alpha   90.00
_cell.angle_beta   90.00
_cell.angle_gamma   90.00
#
_symmetry.space_group_name_H-M   'P 1'
#
loop_
_entity.id
_entity.type
_entity.pdbx_description
1 polymer ?
#
loop_
_entity_poly.entity_id
_entity_poly.type
_entity_poly.pdbx_seq_one_letter_code
_entity_poly.pdbx_strand_id
1 'polypeptide(L)'
;MANEKAAELKKVQELRPDDTAAIDRALDNYNKNALRLKTRVQLLEESSENPNVDAVLDKLAENTIKHQQLFEELKAKHEGLGGKFDNAREGVGETLEHVVKNLDKPKKAAERLDKAIEAQRDNQTKELRAVHLLNQLEHDTDSPEFVDKLLELKDKHINKLETKFRDGLVHPSQVGGLVKGLSDDEVEIFEVLRELEHRLTDIPDELKLDDLEEEALEEASHKESDFVSRAKGEIERAEKMIRELEIKLSAAGGTIREVVGASNADNLLKEAKHKIGSAKKAFEEKKYGEAYGQANSAYALAKAGLGKLSNEVGEKHEKILCIEEYEPVCGVDERTYGNECKARVANVRVRYKGECRAKEESRVEKPKEEGKLCTQVYDPVCGADDRTYSNSCFADIARIQVKHRGECGKPTKPTLDSESLKFEVVPQSPTTKISPDSTKIEALPKTPSIDTSAGSVKVETGSEATVNVSRIWNVAVMDDGFSPMELRVRKGDTVVWTNKSGKSSWPASAVHPTHDVYPERGGCISSAFDACKGLGLGEAFKFTFNQVGSWKYHDHLNSTHFGTIVVE
;
A
#
# COMPACT_ATOMS: atom_id res chain seq x y z
N MET A 1 23.80 -7.36 -5.60
CA MET A 1 23.40 -6.61 -6.81
C MET A 1 23.16 -5.14 -6.53
N ALA A 2 22.03 -4.71 -5.94
CA ALA A 2 21.75 -3.27 -5.75
C ALA A 2 22.88 -2.51 -5.01
N ASN A 3 23.38 -3.06 -3.89
CA ASN A 3 24.52 -2.48 -3.16
C ASN A 3 25.85 -2.47 -3.97
N GLU A 4 26.09 -3.47 -4.83
CA GLU A 4 27.24 -3.40 -5.77
C GLU A 4 27.06 -2.25 -6.77
N LYS A 5 25.83 -1.97 -7.23
CA LYS A 5 25.57 -0.87 -8.16
C LYS A 5 25.66 0.51 -7.52
N ALA A 6 25.35 0.64 -6.23
CA ALA A 6 25.65 1.86 -5.46
C ALA A 6 27.18 2.08 -5.34
N ALA A 7 27.94 1.02 -5.03
CA ALA A 7 29.39 1.08 -5.00
C ALA A 7 30.02 1.37 -6.37
N GLU A 8 29.50 0.79 -7.46
CA GLU A 8 29.91 1.11 -8.84
C GLU A 8 29.61 2.57 -9.20
N LEU A 9 28.44 3.10 -8.86
CA LEU A 9 28.10 4.50 -9.08
C LEU A 9 29.05 5.44 -8.34
N LYS A 10 29.30 5.21 -7.04
CA LYS A 10 30.29 5.99 -6.26
C LYS A 10 31.67 5.90 -6.92
N LYS A 11 32.10 4.71 -7.35
CA LYS A 11 33.41 4.50 -7.99
C LYS A 11 33.52 5.16 -9.38
N VAL A 12 32.43 5.24 -10.15
CA VAL A 12 32.37 5.98 -11.42
C VAL A 12 32.56 7.47 -11.16
N GLN A 13 31.86 8.04 -10.17
CA GLN A 13 32.00 9.46 -9.82
C GLN A 13 33.39 9.79 -9.27
N GLU A 14 33.96 8.93 -8.41
CA GLU A 14 35.34 9.08 -7.90
C GLU A 14 36.41 9.06 -9.02
N LEU A 15 36.17 8.35 -10.12
CA LEU A 15 37.11 8.22 -11.25
C LEU A 15 36.86 9.22 -12.37
N ARG A 16 35.65 9.79 -12.45
CA ARG A 16 35.21 10.70 -13.52
C ARG A 16 34.14 11.68 -13.01
N PRO A 17 34.50 12.65 -12.15
CA PRO A 17 33.52 13.57 -11.57
C PRO A 17 32.77 14.38 -12.64
N ASP A 18 33.45 14.76 -13.74
CA ASP A 18 32.88 15.60 -14.79
C ASP A 18 32.19 14.81 -15.93
N ASP A 19 32.25 13.47 -15.92
CA ASP A 19 31.57 12.61 -16.93
C ASP A 19 30.13 12.35 -16.50
N THR A 20 29.30 13.40 -16.52
CA THR A 20 27.87 13.35 -16.16
C THR A 20 27.16 12.20 -16.88
N ALA A 21 27.54 11.92 -18.13
CA ALA A 21 26.97 10.82 -18.91
C ALA A 21 27.38 9.42 -18.40
N ALA A 22 28.55 9.24 -17.80
CA ALA A 22 28.92 7.99 -17.14
C ALA A 22 28.22 7.82 -15.80
N ILE A 23 28.08 8.91 -15.03
CA ILE A 23 27.34 8.92 -13.76
C ILE A 23 25.86 8.59 -14.03
N ASP A 24 25.25 9.22 -15.04
CA ASP A 24 23.90 8.94 -15.53
C ASP A 24 23.69 7.44 -15.86
N ARG A 25 24.58 6.85 -16.67
CA ARG A 25 24.55 5.41 -17.02
C ARG A 25 24.73 4.51 -15.79
N ALA A 26 25.51 4.92 -14.80
CA ALA A 26 25.71 4.15 -13.56
C ALA A 26 24.47 4.22 -12.65
N LEU A 27 23.81 5.38 -12.56
CA LEU A 27 22.58 5.60 -11.82
C LEU A 27 21.40 4.84 -12.45
N ASP A 28 21.30 4.85 -13.77
CA ASP A 28 20.40 4.00 -14.55
C ASP A 28 20.57 2.50 -14.23
N ASN A 29 21.82 2.05 -14.07
CA ASN A 29 22.14 0.67 -13.70
C ASN A 29 21.85 0.36 -12.22
N TYR A 30 21.95 1.36 -11.33
CA TYR A 30 21.46 1.23 -9.96
C TYR A 30 19.93 1.06 -9.94
N ASN A 31 19.17 1.99 -10.55
CA ASN A 31 17.70 2.00 -10.53
C ASN A 31 17.12 0.68 -11.07
N LYS A 32 17.68 0.15 -12.17
CA LYS A 32 17.30 -1.17 -12.73
C LYS A 32 17.54 -2.35 -11.78
N ASN A 33 18.45 -2.23 -10.79
CA ASN A 33 18.72 -3.26 -9.79
C ASN A 33 18.03 -2.98 -8.44
N ALA A 34 17.69 -1.73 -8.13
CA ALA A 34 16.81 -1.36 -7.02
C ALA A 34 15.37 -1.86 -7.30
N LEU A 35 14.83 -1.62 -8.49
CA LEU A 35 13.52 -2.16 -8.90
C LEU A 35 13.46 -3.70 -8.81
N ARG A 36 14.51 -4.39 -9.29
CA ARG A 36 14.64 -5.86 -9.13
C ARG A 36 14.74 -6.32 -7.69
N LEU A 37 15.22 -5.48 -6.77
CA LEU A 37 15.23 -5.77 -5.34
C LEU A 37 13.82 -5.59 -4.77
N LYS A 38 13.15 -4.47 -5.06
CA LYS A 38 11.74 -4.20 -4.72
C LYS A 38 10.83 -5.37 -5.10
N THR A 39 10.82 -5.78 -6.38
CA THR A 39 10.02 -6.91 -6.85
C THR A 39 10.33 -8.23 -6.14
N ARG A 40 11.60 -8.46 -5.75
CA ARG A 40 11.99 -9.68 -5.02
C ARG A 40 11.63 -9.66 -3.54
N VAL A 41 11.58 -8.47 -2.93
CA VAL A 41 11.09 -8.28 -1.56
C VAL A 41 9.57 -8.43 -1.52
N GLN A 42 8.86 -7.90 -2.53
CA GLN A 42 7.42 -8.05 -2.75
C GLN A 42 6.95 -9.50 -3.03
N LEU A 43 7.89 -10.42 -3.27
CA LEU A 43 7.63 -11.85 -3.47
C LEU A 43 8.04 -12.71 -2.25
N LEU A 44 8.29 -12.09 -1.09
CA LEU A 44 8.53 -12.83 0.16
C LEU A 44 7.19 -13.19 0.82
N GLU A 45 6.88 -14.49 0.86
CA GLU A 45 5.68 -15.02 1.51
C GLU A 45 5.79 -15.08 3.05
N GLU A 46 7.01 -14.98 3.58
CA GLU A 46 7.31 -15.04 5.00
C GLU A 46 7.73 -13.67 5.56
N SER A 47 7.23 -13.34 6.75
CA SER A 47 7.60 -12.12 7.48
C SER A 47 8.92 -12.28 8.25
N SER A 48 9.34 -11.20 8.93
CA SER A 48 10.56 -11.16 9.75
C SER A 48 10.53 -12.07 11.00
N GLU A 49 9.44 -12.80 11.25
CA GLU A 49 9.43 -13.91 12.19
C GLU A 49 10.29 -15.10 11.69
N ASN A 50 10.53 -15.22 10.38
CA ASN A 50 11.54 -16.13 9.82
C ASN A 50 12.95 -15.50 9.95
N PRO A 51 13.92 -16.15 10.63
CA PRO A 51 15.27 -15.58 10.84
C PRO A 51 16.06 -15.27 9.56
N ASN A 52 15.77 -15.95 8.44
CA ASN A 52 16.43 -15.69 7.16
C ASN A 52 15.87 -14.42 6.50
N VAL A 53 14.56 -14.18 6.61
CA VAL A 53 13.92 -12.93 6.20
C VAL A 53 14.42 -11.80 7.08
N ASP A 54 14.40 -11.98 8.40
CA ASP A 54 14.89 -11.01 9.39
C ASP A 54 16.33 -10.53 9.07
N ALA A 55 17.24 -11.46 8.81
CA ALA A 55 18.62 -11.17 8.44
C ALA A 55 18.81 -10.60 7.01
N VAL A 56 17.79 -10.66 6.15
CA VAL A 56 17.74 -9.95 4.86
C VAL A 56 17.20 -8.54 5.04
N LEU A 57 16.18 -8.34 5.86
CA LEU A 57 15.58 -7.03 6.15
C LEU A 57 16.54 -6.11 6.93
N ASP A 58 17.31 -6.66 7.87
CA ASP A 58 18.40 -5.93 8.54
C ASP A 58 19.39 -5.34 7.52
N LYS A 59 19.84 -6.18 6.57
CA LYS A 59 20.75 -5.77 5.49
C LYS A 59 20.08 -4.82 4.50
N LEU A 60 18.76 -4.89 4.35
CA LEU A 60 18.01 -3.98 3.50
C LEU A 60 17.99 -2.58 4.10
N ALA A 61 17.55 -2.42 5.36
CA ALA A 61 17.57 -1.15 6.08
C ALA A 61 18.99 -0.55 6.18
N GLU A 62 19.99 -1.38 6.51
CA GLU A 62 21.40 -0.97 6.53
C GLU A 62 21.91 -0.41 5.20
N ASN A 63 21.45 -0.93 4.06
CA ASN A 63 21.89 -0.48 2.75
C ASN A 63 21.02 0.67 2.22
N THR A 64 19.72 0.71 2.55
CA THR A 64 18.81 1.84 2.27
C THR A 64 19.42 3.16 2.72
N ILE A 65 19.83 3.25 3.99
CA ILE A 65 20.44 4.47 4.56
C ILE A 65 21.75 4.82 3.84
N LYS A 66 22.62 3.82 3.59
CA LYS A 66 23.89 4.02 2.87
C LYS A 66 23.70 4.47 1.41
N HIS A 67 22.57 4.12 0.79
CA HIS A 67 22.24 4.54 -0.57
C HIS A 67 21.62 5.93 -0.61
N GLN A 68 20.70 6.26 0.31
CA GLN A 68 20.12 7.61 0.42
C GLN A 68 21.22 8.65 0.69
N GLN A 69 22.12 8.39 1.65
CA GLN A 69 23.29 9.24 1.91
C GLN A 69 24.24 9.36 0.70
N LEU A 70 24.35 8.32 -0.12
CA LEU A 70 25.11 8.39 -1.36
C LEU A 70 24.42 9.28 -2.41
N PHE A 71 23.10 9.26 -2.49
CA PHE A 71 22.35 10.08 -3.45
C PHE A 71 22.32 11.54 -3.02
N GLU A 72 22.16 11.86 -1.74
CA GLU A 72 22.42 13.19 -1.16
C GLU A 72 23.83 13.69 -1.56
N GLU A 73 24.87 12.91 -1.23
CA GLU A 73 26.28 13.24 -1.53
C GLU A 73 26.58 13.41 -3.03
N LEU A 74 25.77 12.84 -3.93
CA LEU A 74 25.97 12.93 -5.38
C LEU A 74 25.08 13.99 -6.04
N LYS A 75 23.86 14.20 -5.55
CA LYS A 75 22.91 15.21 -6.06
C LYS A 75 23.53 16.61 -5.96
N ALA A 76 24.05 16.96 -4.78
CA ALA A 76 24.76 18.21 -4.50
C ALA A 76 26.07 18.42 -5.29
N LYS A 77 26.50 17.45 -6.11
CA LYS A 77 27.64 17.57 -7.05
C LYS A 77 27.22 17.60 -8.51
N HIS A 78 25.97 17.24 -8.80
CA HIS A 78 25.49 16.91 -10.14
C HIS A 78 24.03 17.37 -10.34
N GLU A 79 23.78 18.67 -10.12
CA GLU A 79 22.47 19.36 -10.23
C GLU A 79 21.66 18.92 -11.46
N GLY A 80 22.31 18.84 -12.64
CA GLY A 80 21.69 18.42 -13.90
C GLY A 80 21.20 16.96 -13.97
N LEU A 81 21.40 16.17 -12.90
CA LEU A 81 20.84 14.82 -12.72
C LEU A 81 19.88 14.73 -11.52
N GLY A 82 19.49 15.86 -10.90
CA GLY A 82 18.72 15.92 -9.65
C GLY A 82 17.55 14.93 -9.58
N GLY A 83 16.59 15.04 -10.50
CA GLY A 83 15.42 14.16 -10.56
C GLY A 83 15.74 12.67 -10.76
N LYS A 84 16.91 12.28 -11.29
CA LYS A 84 17.31 10.87 -11.32
C LYS A 84 17.84 10.36 -9.98
N PHE A 85 18.42 11.24 -9.15
CA PHE A 85 18.75 10.91 -7.76
C PHE A 85 17.49 10.87 -6.90
N ASP A 86 16.50 11.73 -7.16
CA ASP A 86 15.20 11.68 -6.48
C ASP A 86 14.46 10.37 -6.79
N ASN A 87 14.34 9.97 -8.06
CA ASN A 87 13.80 8.67 -8.45
C ASN A 87 14.57 7.48 -7.82
N ALA A 88 15.87 7.64 -7.55
CA ALA A 88 16.69 6.62 -6.89
C ALA A 88 16.46 6.57 -5.37
N ARG A 89 16.18 7.73 -4.74
CA ARG A 89 15.76 7.86 -3.33
C ARG A 89 14.38 7.27 -3.12
N GLU A 90 13.42 7.63 -3.99
CA GLU A 90 12.04 7.14 -4.01
C GLU A 90 11.98 5.60 -4.10
N GLY A 91 12.60 4.99 -5.13
CA GLY A 91 12.59 3.53 -5.30
C GLY A 91 13.25 2.74 -4.16
N VAL A 92 14.10 3.38 -3.36
CA VAL A 92 14.65 2.83 -2.11
C VAL A 92 13.66 3.00 -0.95
N GLY A 93 13.00 4.15 -0.84
CA GLY A 93 11.91 4.44 0.09
C GLY A 93 10.76 3.44 -0.05
N GLU A 94 10.18 3.32 -1.24
CA GLU A 94 9.09 2.35 -1.55
C GLU A 94 9.46 0.90 -1.20
N THR A 95 10.74 0.53 -1.33
CA THR A 95 11.21 -0.81 -0.99
C THR A 95 11.19 -1.04 0.52
N LEU A 96 11.56 -0.03 1.31
CA LEU A 96 11.48 -0.05 2.77
C LEU A 96 10.02 0.06 3.26
N GLU A 97 9.23 0.95 2.68
CA GLU A 97 7.80 1.14 2.95
C GLU A 97 7.02 -0.18 2.76
N HIS A 98 7.27 -0.93 1.69
CA HIS A 98 6.71 -2.26 1.51
C HIS A 98 7.11 -3.26 2.61
N VAL A 99 8.38 -3.24 3.07
CA VAL A 99 8.84 -4.08 4.20
C VAL A 99 8.04 -3.76 5.45
N VAL A 100 7.88 -2.49 5.79
CA VAL A 100 7.15 -2.07 6.99
C VAL A 100 5.67 -2.42 6.91
N LYS A 101 5.04 -2.27 5.74
CA LYS A 101 3.61 -2.57 5.56
C LYS A 101 3.28 -4.07 5.54
N ASN A 102 4.21 -4.96 5.16
CA ASN A 102 3.88 -6.36 4.84
C ASN A 102 4.78 -7.41 5.54
N LEU A 103 6.04 -7.09 5.81
CA LEU A 103 7.05 -8.07 6.26
C LEU A 103 7.51 -7.84 7.71
N ASP A 104 7.25 -6.67 8.29
CA ASP A 104 7.58 -6.33 9.67
C ASP A 104 6.34 -5.94 10.50
N LYS A 105 6.51 -5.96 11.83
CA LYS A 105 5.63 -5.24 12.75
C LYS A 105 6.16 -3.81 12.93
N PRO A 106 5.32 -2.75 13.02
CA PRO A 106 5.78 -1.36 13.07
C PRO A 106 6.90 -1.07 14.08
N LYS A 107 6.79 -1.62 15.30
CA LYS A 107 7.85 -1.54 16.32
C LYS A 107 9.18 -2.16 15.87
N LYS A 108 9.14 -3.34 15.24
CA LYS A 108 10.35 -4.06 14.83
C LYS A 108 11.02 -3.40 13.61
N ALA A 109 10.22 -2.86 12.69
CA ALA A 109 10.71 -1.99 11.62
C ALA A 109 11.44 -0.75 12.19
N ALA A 110 10.89 -0.12 13.23
CA ALA A 110 11.55 1.00 13.91
C ALA A 110 12.84 0.58 14.62
N GLU A 111 12.85 -0.51 15.39
CA GLU A 111 14.07 -1.06 16.02
C GLU A 111 15.16 -1.41 14.98
N ARG A 112 14.76 -1.89 13.80
CA ARG A 112 15.63 -2.16 12.65
C ARG A 112 16.20 -0.89 12.02
N LEU A 113 15.38 0.14 11.83
CA LEU A 113 15.84 1.44 11.32
C LEU A 113 16.78 2.12 12.32
N ASP A 114 16.45 2.11 13.60
CA ASP A 114 17.30 2.64 14.67
C ASP A 114 18.68 1.99 14.65
N LYS A 115 18.74 0.66 14.64
CA LYS A 115 19.98 -0.11 14.50
C LYS A 115 20.77 0.27 13.24
N ALA A 116 20.08 0.44 12.11
CA ALA A 116 20.71 0.78 10.83
C ALA A 116 21.20 2.24 10.76
N ILE A 117 20.54 3.17 11.45
CA ILE A 117 21.01 4.55 11.67
C ILE A 117 22.22 4.55 12.61
N GLU A 118 22.12 3.83 13.72
CA GLU A 118 23.17 3.82 14.75
C GLU A 118 24.49 3.22 14.25
N ALA A 119 24.41 2.23 13.34
CA ALA A 119 25.55 1.63 12.66
C ALA A 119 26.26 2.55 11.65
N GLN A 120 25.69 3.71 11.30
CA GLN A 120 26.40 4.70 10.49
C GLN A 120 27.56 5.34 11.28
N ARG A 121 28.61 5.76 10.57
CA ARG A 121 29.76 6.42 11.18
C ARG A 121 29.31 7.67 11.94
N ASP A 122 29.60 7.70 13.24
CA ASP A 122 29.32 8.87 14.05
C ASP A 122 30.13 10.09 13.58
N ASN A 123 29.44 11.20 13.40
CA ASN A 123 29.95 12.47 12.90
C ASN A 123 28.97 13.60 13.24
N GLN A 124 29.28 14.85 12.86
CA GLN A 124 28.48 16.04 13.17
C GLN A 124 27.07 16.07 12.51
N THR A 125 26.76 15.14 11.60
CA THR A 125 25.53 15.14 10.76
C THR A 125 24.69 13.87 10.88
N LYS A 126 25.13 12.87 11.65
CA LYS A 126 24.48 11.54 11.72
C LYS A 126 23.01 11.66 12.12
N GLU A 127 22.73 12.43 13.15
CA GLU A 127 21.40 12.65 13.70
C GLU A 127 20.56 13.56 12.79
N LEU A 128 21.15 14.60 12.19
CA LEU A 128 20.46 15.49 11.26
C LEU A 128 19.96 14.71 10.03
N ARG A 129 20.80 13.83 9.46
CA ARG A 129 20.42 12.90 8.38
C ARG A 129 19.39 11.86 8.82
N ALA A 130 19.48 11.38 10.06
CA ALA A 130 18.47 10.49 10.62
C ALA A 130 17.10 11.17 10.72
N VAL A 131 17.04 12.40 11.24
CA VAL A 131 15.79 13.18 11.36
C VAL A 131 15.19 13.50 10.00
N HIS A 132 16.00 13.88 9.01
CA HIS A 132 15.56 14.10 7.64
C HIS A 132 14.92 12.83 7.02
N LEU A 133 15.62 11.69 7.11
CA LEU A 133 15.09 10.40 6.65
C LEU A 133 13.78 10.00 7.37
N LEU A 134 13.72 10.21 8.69
CA LEU A 134 12.53 9.86 9.48
C LEU A 134 11.33 10.77 9.17
N ASN A 135 11.54 12.03 8.75
CA ASN A 135 10.47 12.88 8.21
C ASN A 135 9.92 12.33 6.88
N GLN A 136 10.79 11.91 5.95
CA GLN A 136 10.35 11.36 4.66
C GLN A 136 9.57 10.07 4.84
N LEU A 137 10.08 9.14 5.66
CA LEU A 137 9.37 7.91 6.00
C LEU A 137 8.05 8.16 6.78
N GLU A 138 7.91 9.30 7.45
CA GLU A 138 6.64 9.71 8.09
C GLU A 138 5.63 10.25 7.06
N HIS A 139 6.10 10.91 5.99
CA HIS A 139 5.25 11.38 4.89
C HIS A 139 4.78 10.23 3.98
N ASP A 140 5.68 9.30 3.66
CA ASP A 140 5.45 8.21 2.71
C ASP A 140 4.58 7.06 3.28
N THR A 141 4.20 7.09 4.56
CA THR A 141 3.57 5.94 5.24
C THR A 141 2.12 6.17 5.68
N ASP A 142 1.21 5.36 5.13
CA ASP A 142 -0.20 5.31 5.57
C ASP A 142 -0.40 4.73 6.98
N SER A 143 0.63 4.13 7.60
CA SER A 143 0.50 3.30 8.80
C SER A 143 0.58 4.12 10.09
N PRO A 144 -0.53 4.35 10.84
CA PRO A 144 -0.51 5.26 12.00
C PRO A 144 0.32 4.71 13.17
N GLU A 145 0.38 3.38 13.32
CA GLU A 145 1.24 2.72 14.31
C GLU A 145 2.73 2.83 13.95
N PHE A 146 3.07 3.01 12.68
CA PHE A 146 4.45 3.26 12.26
C PHE A 146 4.83 4.73 12.36
N VAL A 147 3.93 5.66 12.01
CA VAL A 147 4.11 7.11 12.29
C VAL A 147 4.45 7.35 13.76
N ASP A 148 3.70 6.73 14.68
CA ASP A 148 3.96 6.82 16.13
C ASP A 148 5.38 6.32 16.52
N LYS A 149 5.86 5.24 15.90
CA LYS A 149 7.21 4.71 16.15
C LYS A 149 8.31 5.53 15.45
N LEU A 150 8.05 6.09 14.27
CA LEU A 150 8.94 7.05 13.61
C LEU A 150 9.09 8.34 14.42
N LEU A 151 8.01 8.83 15.04
CA LEU A 151 8.04 9.99 15.93
C LEU A 151 8.91 9.75 17.16
N GLU A 152 8.83 8.57 17.79
CA GLU A 152 9.74 8.17 18.88
C GLU A 152 11.21 8.12 18.45
N LEU A 153 11.51 7.55 17.27
CA LEU A 153 12.89 7.54 16.73
C LEU A 153 13.37 8.96 16.41
N LYS A 154 12.49 9.80 15.87
CA LYS A 154 12.80 11.18 15.54
C LYS A 154 13.13 11.96 16.81
N ASP A 155 12.34 11.81 17.87
CA ASP A 155 12.64 12.38 19.20
C ASP A 155 13.98 11.88 19.76
N LYS A 156 14.27 10.58 19.64
CA LYS A 156 15.55 9.99 20.06
C LYS A 156 16.74 10.64 19.35
N HIS A 157 16.66 10.85 18.03
CA HIS A 157 17.75 11.45 17.26
C HIS A 157 17.84 12.97 17.44
N ILE A 158 16.71 13.68 17.58
CA ILE A 158 16.70 15.11 17.93
C ILE A 158 17.38 15.34 19.28
N ASN A 159 17.04 14.58 20.32
CA ASN A 159 17.64 14.75 21.66
C ASN A 159 19.16 14.50 21.64
N LYS A 160 19.65 13.60 20.78
CA LYS A 160 21.08 13.40 20.55
C LYS A 160 21.74 14.58 19.84
N LEU A 161 21.06 15.18 18.86
CA LEU A 161 21.54 16.36 18.15
C LEU A 161 21.55 17.60 19.05
N GLU A 162 20.51 17.80 19.85
CA GLU A 162 20.43 18.82 20.90
C GLU A 162 21.60 18.69 21.90
N THR A 163 21.90 17.46 22.34
CA THR A 163 23.07 17.17 23.18
C THR A 163 24.37 17.59 22.48
N LYS A 164 24.55 17.23 21.21
CA LYS A 164 25.73 17.64 20.40
C LYS A 164 25.84 19.15 20.20
N PHE A 165 24.74 19.90 20.14
CA PHE A 165 24.77 21.37 20.16
C PHE A 165 25.21 21.91 21.54
N ARG A 166 24.60 21.43 22.63
CA ARG A 166 24.93 21.86 24.01
C ARG A 166 26.37 21.54 24.41
N ASP A 167 26.92 20.44 23.92
CA ASP A 167 28.34 20.05 24.11
C ASP A 167 29.32 20.82 23.17
N GLY A 168 28.82 21.70 22.29
CA GLY A 168 29.65 22.43 21.32
C GLY A 168 30.24 21.56 20.20
N LEU A 169 29.71 20.34 20.00
CA LEU A 169 30.15 19.40 18.97
C LEU A 169 29.57 19.68 17.58
N VAL A 170 28.54 20.54 17.48
CA VAL A 170 27.95 21.05 16.23
C VAL A 170 27.68 22.55 16.39
N HIS A 171 28.06 23.35 15.39
CA HIS A 171 27.88 24.81 15.38
C HIS A 171 26.88 25.24 14.29
N PRO A 172 25.96 26.21 14.51
CA PRO A 172 24.93 26.62 13.54
C PRO A 172 25.44 27.00 12.16
N SER A 173 26.59 27.68 12.08
CA SER A 173 27.21 28.03 10.79
C SER A 173 27.65 26.81 9.97
N GLN A 174 27.73 25.62 10.58
CA GLN A 174 27.85 24.36 9.86
C GLN A 174 26.47 23.84 9.43
N VAL A 175 25.45 23.98 10.29
CA VAL A 175 24.08 23.48 10.07
C VAL A 175 23.50 24.00 8.76
N GLY A 176 23.57 25.30 8.47
CA GLY A 176 23.02 25.86 7.22
C GLY A 176 23.56 25.17 5.96
N GLY A 177 24.89 25.10 5.83
CA GLY A 177 25.57 24.43 4.71
C GLY A 177 25.45 22.90 4.70
N LEU A 178 25.03 22.29 5.81
CA LEU A 178 24.70 20.87 5.89
C LEU A 178 23.25 20.61 5.48
N VAL A 179 22.31 21.43 5.96
CA VAL A 179 20.86 21.32 5.70
C VAL A 179 20.54 21.62 4.23
N LYS A 180 21.14 22.66 3.62
CA LYS A 180 21.10 22.90 2.17
C LYS A 180 21.79 21.78 1.33
N GLY A 181 22.40 20.79 1.97
CA GLY A 181 22.94 19.58 1.35
C GLY A 181 22.14 18.30 1.60
N LEU A 182 21.01 18.37 2.31
CA LEU A 182 20.12 17.22 2.58
C LEU A 182 18.90 17.18 1.67
N SER A 183 18.32 18.35 1.36
CA SER A 183 17.23 18.46 0.41
C SER A 183 17.29 19.77 -0.37
N ASP A 184 16.71 19.76 -1.56
CA ASP A 184 16.37 20.96 -2.33
C ASP A 184 14.90 21.39 -2.08
N ASP A 185 14.25 20.78 -1.08
CA ASP A 185 12.96 21.21 -0.55
C ASP A 185 13.21 22.10 0.68
N GLU A 186 13.04 23.40 0.49
CA GLU A 186 13.33 24.44 1.46
C GLU A 186 12.31 24.39 2.64
N VAL A 187 11.18 23.68 2.48
CA VAL A 187 10.22 23.42 3.55
C VAL A 187 10.66 22.22 4.41
N GLU A 188 11.21 21.15 3.82
CA GLU A 188 11.83 20.06 4.60
C GLU A 188 13.01 20.58 5.44
N ILE A 189 13.76 21.53 4.89
CA ILE A 189 14.82 22.30 5.57
C ILE A 189 14.25 23.06 6.77
N PHE A 190 13.23 23.89 6.54
CA PHE A 190 12.55 24.70 7.56
C PHE A 190 11.98 23.82 8.69
N GLU A 191 11.35 22.68 8.36
CA GLU A 191 10.83 21.72 9.35
C GLU A 191 11.88 21.21 10.32
N VAL A 192 13.07 20.84 9.82
CA VAL A 192 14.14 20.27 10.64
C VAL A 192 14.83 21.33 11.48
N LEU A 193 15.09 22.53 10.93
CA LEU A 193 15.68 23.65 11.66
C LEU A 193 14.80 24.06 12.87
N ARG A 194 13.49 24.10 12.67
CA ARG A 194 12.53 24.64 13.62
C ARG A 194 12.16 23.71 14.77
N GLU A 195 12.10 22.40 14.51
CA GLU A 195 11.98 21.39 15.57
C GLU A 195 13.25 21.34 16.45
N LEU A 196 14.41 21.75 15.91
CA LEU A 196 15.63 21.95 16.71
C LEU A 196 15.57 23.26 17.52
N GLU A 197 15.22 24.38 16.89
CA GLU A 197 15.05 25.70 17.55
C GLU A 197 14.13 25.60 18.78
N HIS A 198 12.97 24.95 18.64
CA HIS A 198 11.99 24.80 19.72
C HIS A 198 12.49 23.99 20.94
N ARG A 199 13.56 23.20 20.81
CA ARG A 199 14.19 22.48 21.95
C ARG A 199 15.45 23.15 22.46
N LEU A 200 16.03 24.03 21.66
CA LEU A 200 17.25 24.75 21.93
C LEU A 200 17.02 26.11 22.63
N THR A 201 15.84 26.35 23.22
CA THR A 201 15.43 27.63 23.84
C THR A 201 16.43 28.25 24.83
N ASP A 202 17.27 27.42 25.44
CA ASP A 202 18.18 27.78 26.53
C ASP A 202 19.66 27.84 26.10
N ILE A 203 19.95 27.99 24.79
CA ILE A 203 21.32 28.16 24.28
C ILE A 203 21.70 29.66 24.14
N PRO A 204 23.00 29.99 24.17
CA PRO A 204 23.50 31.34 23.84
C PRO A 204 22.98 31.87 22.50
N ASP A 205 22.79 33.18 22.41
CA ASP A 205 22.26 33.83 21.20
C ASP A 205 23.14 33.56 19.96
N GLU A 206 24.46 33.41 20.13
CA GLU A 206 25.40 33.07 19.06
C GLU A 206 25.27 31.63 18.52
N LEU A 207 24.47 30.78 19.19
CA LEU A 207 24.22 29.39 18.80
C LEU A 207 22.80 29.16 18.24
N LYS A 208 22.00 30.22 18.07
CA LYS A 208 20.65 30.13 17.53
C LYS A 208 20.58 29.81 16.03
N LEU A 209 19.37 29.51 15.56
CA LEU A 209 19.08 29.13 14.16
C LEU A 209 18.22 30.17 13.42
N ASP A 210 17.82 31.26 14.08
CA ASP A 210 16.89 32.31 13.63
C ASP A 210 17.18 32.76 12.18
N ASP A 211 18.42 33.16 11.88
CA ASP A 211 18.87 33.60 10.55
C ASP A 211 18.65 32.54 9.45
N LEU A 212 18.80 31.25 9.78
CA LEU A 212 18.64 30.12 8.85
C LEU A 212 17.17 29.71 8.68
N GLU A 213 16.33 29.90 9.70
CA GLU A 213 14.89 29.72 9.57
C GLU A 213 14.28 30.82 8.68
N GLU A 214 14.73 32.07 8.80
CA GLU A 214 14.30 33.19 7.94
C GLU A 214 14.77 33.00 6.48
N GLU A 215 16.04 32.64 6.23
CA GLU A 215 16.56 32.36 4.88
C GLU A 215 15.76 31.23 4.18
N ALA A 216 15.53 30.11 4.87
CA ALA A 216 14.76 28.99 4.33
C ALA A 216 13.30 29.34 4.06
N LEU A 217 12.69 30.16 4.91
CA LEU A 217 11.29 30.59 4.77
C LEU A 217 11.11 31.55 3.58
N GLU A 218 12.07 32.44 3.30
CA GLU A 218 12.07 33.26 2.09
C GLU A 218 12.21 32.40 0.82
N GLU A 219 13.21 31.51 0.75
CA GLU A 219 13.44 30.65 -0.43
C GLU A 219 12.24 29.74 -0.71
N ALA A 220 11.63 29.15 0.32
CA ALA A 220 10.45 28.30 0.20
C ALA A 220 9.22 29.03 -0.36
N SER A 221 9.07 30.33 -0.08
CA SER A 221 7.84 31.10 -0.34
C SER A 221 7.41 31.17 -1.81
N HIS A 222 8.30 30.83 -2.74
CA HIS A 222 8.07 30.91 -4.18
C HIS A 222 7.23 29.76 -4.79
N LYS A 223 6.89 28.69 -4.04
CA LYS A 223 6.19 27.49 -4.53
C LYS A 223 4.71 27.45 -4.08
N GLU A 224 3.88 28.32 -4.65
CA GLU A 224 2.53 28.64 -4.15
C GLU A 224 1.54 27.44 -4.07
N SER A 225 1.56 26.50 -5.01
CA SER A 225 0.61 25.37 -5.04
C SER A 225 0.75 24.43 -3.85
N ASP A 226 1.99 24.14 -3.47
CA ASP A 226 2.32 23.03 -2.58
C ASP A 226 2.15 23.48 -1.13
N PHE A 227 2.39 24.76 -0.86
CA PHE A 227 2.10 25.43 0.41
C PHE A 227 0.64 25.34 0.83
N VAL A 228 -0.33 25.38 -0.10
CA VAL A 228 -1.75 25.21 0.25
C VAL A 228 -2.03 23.81 0.77
N SER A 229 -1.43 22.78 0.16
CA SER A 229 -1.58 21.39 0.58
C SER A 229 -0.87 21.13 1.92
N ARG A 230 0.39 21.58 2.03
CA ARG A 230 1.24 21.40 3.22
C ARG A 230 0.68 22.13 4.45
N ALA A 231 0.29 23.40 4.32
CA ALA A 231 -0.31 24.16 5.42
C ALA A 231 -1.66 23.56 5.87
N LYS A 232 -2.45 22.99 4.96
CA LYS A 232 -3.68 22.26 5.33
C LYS A 232 -3.38 20.96 6.08
N GLY A 233 -2.44 20.16 5.59
CA GLY A 233 -2.02 18.90 6.23
C GLY A 233 -1.46 19.12 7.63
N GLU A 234 -0.61 20.12 7.82
CA GLU A 234 -0.03 20.43 9.13
C GLU A 234 -1.08 21.00 10.11
N ILE A 235 -2.08 21.76 9.64
CA ILE A 235 -3.25 22.14 10.46
C ILE A 235 -4.00 20.89 10.93
N GLU A 236 -4.27 19.92 10.06
CA GLU A 236 -4.97 18.67 10.41
C GLU A 236 -4.17 17.79 11.38
N ARG A 237 -2.84 17.74 11.22
CA ARG A 237 -1.88 17.06 12.11
C ARG A 237 -1.82 17.72 13.49
N ALA A 238 -1.69 19.05 13.55
CA ALA A 238 -1.68 19.82 14.78
C ALA A 238 -2.99 19.67 15.55
N GLU A 239 -4.15 19.72 14.88
CA GLU A 239 -5.43 19.41 15.51
C GLU A 239 -5.49 17.98 16.08
N LYS A 240 -4.96 16.97 15.37
CA LYS A 240 -4.93 15.57 15.84
C LYS A 240 -4.12 15.47 17.13
N MET A 241 -2.95 16.09 17.19
CA MET A 241 -2.08 16.10 18.37
C MET A 241 -2.71 16.85 19.56
N ILE A 242 -3.37 17.98 19.30
CA ILE A 242 -4.15 18.72 20.31
C ILE A 242 -5.28 17.86 20.88
N ARG A 243 -6.07 17.19 20.02
CA ARG A 243 -7.15 16.29 20.46
C ARG A 243 -6.64 15.14 21.32
N GLU A 244 -5.46 14.60 21.03
CA GLU A 244 -4.84 13.56 21.86
C GLU A 244 -4.44 14.09 23.25
N LEU A 245 -3.86 15.29 23.32
CA LEU A 245 -3.53 15.96 24.58
C LEU A 245 -4.79 16.24 25.42
N GLU A 246 -5.88 16.71 24.79
CA GLU A 246 -7.18 16.87 25.46
C GLU A 246 -7.67 15.55 26.06
N ILE A 247 -7.60 14.45 25.30
CA ILE A 247 -8.02 13.12 25.76
C ILE A 247 -7.18 12.67 26.96
N LYS A 248 -5.84 12.75 26.90
CA LYS A 248 -4.98 12.33 28.03
C LYS A 248 -5.16 13.22 29.26
N LEU A 249 -5.34 14.54 29.10
CA LEU A 249 -5.68 15.45 30.20
C LEU A 249 -7.06 15.15 30.80
N SER A 250 -8.05 14.73 30.00
CA SER A 250 -9.37 14.33 30.49
C SER A 250 -9.37 12.99 31.24
N ALA A 251 -8.46 12.08 30.87
CA ALA A 251 -8.26 10.79 31.53
C ALA A 251 -7.45 10.90 32.84
N ALA A 252 -6.60 11.92 32.97
CA ALA A 252 -5.90 12.25 34.21
C ALA A 252 -6.89 12.76 35.27
N GLY A 253 -7.30 11.88 36.20
CA GLY A 253 -8.21 12.21 37.30
C GLY A 253 -7.66 13.29 38.24
N GLY A 254 -8.52 13.97 39.00
CA GLY A 254 -8.17 15.16 39.78
C GLY A 254 -6.94 15.00 40.70
N THR A 255 -6.86 13.91 41.46
CA THR A 255 -5.71 13.60 42.35
C THR A 255 -4.42 13.22 41.61
N ILE A 256 -4.47 12.99 40.30
CA ILE A 256 -3.29 12.78 39.45
C ILE A 256 -2.80 14.13 38.90
N ARG A 257 -3.71 15.07 38.57
CA ARG A 257 -3.37 16.37 37.98
C ARG A 257 -2.49 17.26 38.88
N GLU A 258 -2.66 17.19 40.19
CA GLU A 258 -1.81 17.92 41.15
C GLU A 258 -0.41 17.30 41.35
N VAL A 259 -0.20 16.04 40.92
CA VAL A 259 1.02 15.26 41.18
C VAL A 259 1.85 15.02 39.91
N VAL A 260 1.23 15.05 38.73
CA VAL A 260 1.81 14.67 37.43
C VAL A 260 1.92 15.91 36.52
N GLY A 261 2.50 16.99 37.04
CA GLY A 261 2.84 18.22 36.31
C GLY A 261 1.72 18.91 35.51
N ALA A 262 0.44 18.56 35.72
CA ALA A 262 -0.59 18.76 34.71
C ALA A 262 -0.94 20.24 34.46
N SER A 263 -0.69 21.13 35.42
CA SER A 263 -0.79 22.58 35.23
C SER A 263 0.07 23.09 34.07
N ASN A 264 1.25 22.51 33.86
CA ASN A 264 2.13 22.85 32.74
C ASN A 264 1.59 22.28 31.43
N ALA A 265 1.03 21.06 31.44
CA ALA A 265 0.40 20.46 30.26
C ALA A 265 -0.92 21.17 29.85
N ASP A 266 -1.70 21.67 30.81
CA ASP A 266 -2.88 22.51 30.58
C ASP A 266 -2.51 23.87 29.96
N ASN A 267 -1.40 24.49 30.41
CA ASN A 267 -0.87 25.71 29.81
C ASN A 267 -0.40 25.47 28.36
N LEU A 268 0.39 24.42 28.13
CA LEU A 268 0.84 24.03 26.78
C LEU A 268 -0.35 23.72 25.83
N LEU A 269 -1.40 23.04 26.33
CA LEU A 269 -2.64 22.83 25.57
C LEU A 269 -3.33 24.15 25.22
N LYS A 270 -3.39 25.10 26.15
CA LYS A 270 -4.01 26.42 25.94
C LYS A 270 -3.26 27.24 24.89
N GLU A 271 -1.93 27.19 24.91
CA GLU A 271 -1.08 27.87 23.91
C GLU A 271 -1.16 27.19 22.54
N ALA A 272 -1.14 25.85 22.48
CA ALA A 272 -1.39 25.10 21.26
C ALA A 272 -2.75 25.46 20.61
N LYS A 273 -3.81 25.58 21.43
CA LYS A 273 -5.15 26.03 20.98
C LYS A 273 -5.15 27.46 20.43
N HIS A 274 -4.36 28.37 20.99
CA HIS A 274 -4.20 29.72 20.44
C HIS A 274 -3.45 29.71 19.10
N LYS A 275 -2.37 28.93 19.03
CA LYS A 275 -1.55 28.76 17.82
C LYS A 275 -2.34 28.16 16.65
N ILE A 276 -3.09 27.07 16.85
CA ILE A 276 -3.91 26.47 15.78
C ILE A 276 -5.08 27.37 15.33
N GLY A 277 -5.62 28.21 16.23
CA GLY A 277 -6.58 29.24 15.86
C GLY A 277 -5.97 30.33 14.96
N SER A 278 -4.74 30.74 15.27
CA SER A 278 -3.96 31.69 14.46
C SER A 278 -3.61 31.11 13.09
N ALA A 279 -3.22 29.83 13.04
CA ALA A 279 -2.90 29.10 11.81
C ALA A 279 -4.07 29.08 10.82
N LYS A 280 -5.27 28.73 11.29
CA LYS A 280 -6.49 28.72 10.47
C LYS A 280 -6.82 30.10 9.90
N LYS A 281 -6.73 31.14 10.72
CA LYS A 281 -6.95 32.53 10.27
C LYS A 281 -5.93 32.95 9.19
N ALA A 282 -4.66 32.62 9.37
CA ALA A 282 -3.64 32.86 8.35
C ALA A 282 -3.91 32.07 7.05
N PHE A 283 -4.43 30.84 7.15
CA PHE A 283 -4.81 30.01 6.00
C PHE A 283 -5.98 30.63 5.21
N GLU A 284 -7.00 31.13 5.92
CA GLU A 284 -8.13 31.87 5.34
C GLU A 284 -7.68 33.20 4.69
N GLU A 285 -6.69 33.88 5.28
CA GLU A 285 -6.02 35.06 4.72
C GLU A 285 -5.02 34.74 3.58
N LYS A 286 -4.93 33.47 3.15
CA LYS A 286 -3.98 32.95 2.15
C LYS A 286 -2.48 33.11 2.47
N LYS A 287 -2.13 33.38 3.72
CA LYS A 287 -0.74 33.48 4.16
C LYS A 287 -0.22 32.10 4.52
N TYR A 288 -0.01 31.25 3.52
CA TYR A 288 0.23 29.82 3.75
C TYR A 288 1.51 29.54 4.57
N GLY A 289 2.55 30.38 4.46
CA GLY A 289 3.73 30.33 5.34
C GLY A 289 3.41 30.66 6.81
N GLU A 290 2.67 31.75 7.07
CA GLU A 290 2.22 32.08 8.44
C GLU A 290 1.31 30.97 9.00
N ALA A 291 0.41 30.44 8.17
CA ALA A 291 -0.50 29.34 8.53
C ALA A 291 0.26 28.08 8.94
N TYR A 292 1.19 27.64 8.09
CA TYR A 292 2.08 26.51 8.34
C TYR A 292 2.91 26.72 9.62
N GLY A 293 3.53 27.90 9.76
CA GLY A 293 4.37 28.25 10.91
C GLY A 293 3.60 28.25 12.24
N GLN A 294 2.36 28.77 12.28
CA GLN A 294 1.53 28.70 13.48
C GLN A 294 0.96 27.29 13.72
N ALA A 295 0.74 26.47 12.69
CA ALA A 295 0.26 25.10 12.81
C ALA A 295 1.30 24.16 13.42
N ASN A 296 2.51 24.11 12.86
CA ASN A 296 3.63 23.33 13.41
C ASN A 296 3.96 23.79 14.86
N SER A 297 3.92 25.10 15.12
CA SER A 297 4.08 25.63 16.49
C SER A 297 2.98 25.13 17.46
N ALA A 298 1.75 24.92 16.98
CA ALA A 298 0.69 24.30 17.77
C ALA A 298 0.89 22.79 18.00
N TYR A 299 1.39 22.08 16.99
CA TYR A 299 1.76 20.66 17.07
C TYR A 299 2.87 20.43 18.10
N ALA A 300 3.95 21.21 18.05
CA ALA A 300 5.09 21.09 18.97
C ALA A 300 4.67 21.32 20.43
N LEU A 301 3.88 22.36 20.71
CA LEU A 301 3.33 22.62 22.05
C LEU A 301 2.43 21.49 22.56
N ALA A 302 1.58 20.92 21.70
CA ALA A 302 0.75 19.77 22.05
C ALA A 302 1.59 18.51 22.33
N LYS A 303 2.63 18.26 21.52
CA LYS A 303 3.58 17.17 21.72
C LYS A 303 4.38 17.34 23.03
N ALA A 304 4.84 18.55 23.33
CA ALA A 304 5.51 18.87 24.59
C ALA A 304 4.58 18.66 25.80
N GLY A 305 3.30 19.03 25.70
CA GLY A 305 2.29 18.77 26.73
C GLY A 305 2.07 17.28 26.97
N LEU A 306 2.00 16.48 25.91
CA LEU A 306 1.96 15.01 25.99
C LEU A 306 3.24 14.44 26.63
N GLY A 307 4.40 15.01 26.32
CA GLY A 307 5.69 14.66 26.92
C GLY A 307 5.71 14.89 28.44
N LYS A 308 5.12 15.98 28.95
CA LYS A 308 5.00 16.20 30.41
C LYS A 308 4.15 15.11 31.08
N LEU A 309 3.01 14.76 30.48
CA LEU A 309 2.17 13.65 30.98
C LEU A 309 2.89 12.30 30.89
N SER A 310 3.70 12.07 29.85
CA SER A 310 4.44 10.82 29.67
C SER A 310 5.59 10.67 30.67
N ASN A 311 6.36 11.73 30.90
CA ASN A 311 7.55 11.65 31.76
C ASN A 311 7.21 11.43 33.24
N GLU A 312 6.06 11.91 33.72
CA GLU A 312 5.64 11.72 35.11
C GLU A 312 4.73 10.47 35.31
N VAL A 313 4.30 9.82 34.22
CA VAL A 313 3.71 8.46 34.22
C VAL A 313 4.78 7.37 34.02
N GLY A 314 5.89 7.69 33.33
CA GLY A 314 6.86 6.73 32.79
C GLY A 314 7.66 5.91 33.80
N GLU A 315 7.95 6.44 35.00
CA GLU A 315 8.80 5.77 36.00
C GLU A 315 8.08 5.36 37.30
N LYS A 316 6.74 5.47 37.38
CA LYS A 316 5.98 5.06 38.58
C LYS A 316 4.85 4.05 38.37
N HIS A 317 4.91 3.30 37.27
CA HIS A 317 4.51 1.89 37.30
C HIS A 317 5.64 1.01 37.86
N GLU A 318 6.07 1.32 39.10
CA GLU A 318 6.60 0.28 39.98
C GLU A 318 5.59 -0.88 39.99
N LYS A 319 6.06 -2.12 39.93
CA LYS A 319 5.16 -3.29 39.88
C LYS A 319 4.20 -3.23 41.06
N ILE A 320 2.93 -2.93 40.78
CA ILE A 320 1.86 -3.07 41.76
C ILE A 320 1.72 -4.57 42.02
N LEU A 321 2.46 -5.04 43.03
CA LEU A 321 2.46 -6.41 43.52
C LEU A 321 1.13 -6.68 44.19
N CYS A 322 0.12 -6.93 43.38
CA CYS A 322 -1.14 -7.49 43.85
C CYS A 322 -0.83 -8.82 44.51
N ILE A 323 -1.15 -8.92 45.80
CA ILE A 323 -1.12 -10.18 46.54
C ILE A 323 -1.92 -11.24 45.77
N GLU A 324 -1.45 -12.49 45.81
CA GLU A 324 -2.10 -13.64 45.17
C GLU A 324 -3.31 -14.18 45.99
N GLU A 325 -3.89 -13.33 46.83
CA GLU A 325 -5.12 -13.60 47.56
C GLU A 325 -6.34 -13.43 46.62
N TYR A 326 -7.19 -14.45 46.58
CA TYR A 326 -8.32 -14.53 45.65
C TYR A 326 -9.60 -13.95 46.28
N GLU A 327 -9.73 -12.63 46.26
CA GLU A 327 -10.96 -11.89 46.56
C GLU A 327 -11.62 -11.40 45.26
N PRO A 328 -12.26 -12.28 44.46
CA PRO A 328 -12.64 -11.93 43.09
C PRO A 328 -13.62 -10.76 43.01
N VAL A 329 -13.49 -9.98 41.95
CA VAL A 329 -14.36 -8.84 41.63
C VAL A 329 -14.79 -8.87 40.17
N CYS A 330 -16.03 -8.46 39.91
CA CYS A 330 -16.55 -8.30 38.55
C CYS A 330 -16.22 -6.90 38.04
N GLY A 331 -15.58 -6.79 36.89
CA GLY A 331 -15.28 -5.52 36.22
C GLY A 331 -16.49 -4.90 35.51
N VAL A 332 -16.40 -3.61 35.19
CA VAL A 332 -17.39 -2.94 34.32
C VAL A 332 -17.41 -3.50 32.89
N ASP A 333 -16.35 -4.20 32.48
CA ASP A 333 -16.15 -4.90 31.20
C ASP A 333 -16.72 -6.34 31.17
N GLU A 334 -17.40 -6.77 32.24
CA GLU A 334 -17.94 -8.13 32.43
C GLU A 334 -16.88 -9.24 32.60
N ARG A 335 -15.64 -8.89 32.94
CA ARG A 335 -14.59 -9.86 33.31
C ARG A 335 -14.41 -10.01 34.82
N THR A 336 -14.17 -11.23 35.28
CA THR A 336 -13.73 -11.52 36.65
C THR A 336 -12.23 -11.22 36.79
N TYR A 337 -11.87 -10.44 37.80
CA TYR A 337 -10.49 -10.21 38.22
C TYR A 337 -10.26 -10.85 39.59
N GLY A 338 -9.14 -11.55 39.77
CA GLY A 338 -8.88 -12.32 41.00
C GLY A 338 -8.80 -11.49 42.29
N ASN A 339 -8.57 -10.17 42.17
CA ASN A 339 -8.84 -9.20 43.24
C ASN A 339 -8.94 -7.77 42.68
N GLU A 340 -9.40 -6.83 43.51
CA GLU A 340 -9.55 -5.40 43.16
C GLU A 340 -8.24 -4.74 42.71
N CYS A 341 -7.09 -5.20 43.24
CA CYS A 341 -5.78 -4.76 42.76
C CYS A 341 -5.56 -5.18 41.30
N LYS A 342 -5.83 -6.45 40.95
CA LYS A 342 -5.69 -6.95 39.56
C LYS A 342 -6.67 -6.25 38.60
N ALA A 343 -7.88 -5.90 39.04
CA ALA A 343 -8.82 -5.07 38.27
C ALA A 343 -8.24 -3.66 38.00
N ARG A 344 -7.71 -3.00 39.04
CA ARG A 344 -7.10 -1.66 38.93
C ARG A 344 -5.85 -1.64 38.05
N VAL A 345 -5.01 -2.69 38.11
CA VAL A 345 -3.83 -2.84 37.23
C VAL A 345 -4.23 -3.02 35.77
N ALA A 346 -5.37 -3.68 35.49
CA ALA A 346 -5.97 -3.73 34.16
C ALA A 346 -6.72 -2.44 33.74
N ASN A 347 -6.69 -1.39 34.57
CA ASN A 347 -7.44 -0.14 34.42
C ASN A 347 -8.97 -0.33 34.32
N VAL A 348 -9.51 -1.39 34.95
CA VAL A 348 -10.94 -1.71 34.96
C VAL A 348 -11.55 -1.37 36.32
N ARG A 349 -12.60 -0.54 36.30
CA ARG A 349 -13.39 -0.24 37.50
C ARG A 349 -14.21 -1.46 37.93
N VAL A 350 -14.28 -1.72 39.23
CA VAL A 350 -15.13 -2.78 39.80
C VAL A 350 -16.61 -2.41 39.66
N ARG A 351 -17.40 -3.34 39.14
CA ARG A 351 -18.87 -3.29 39.05
C ARG A 351 -19.53 -3.85 40.32
N TYR A 352 -19.02 -4.94 40.87
CA TYR A 352 -19.37 -5.49 42.20
C TYR A 352 -18.33 -6.48 42.72
N LYS A 353 -18.33 -6.76 44.03
CA LYS A 353 -17.52 -7.82 44.65
C LYS A 353 -18.11 -9.21 44.37
N GLY A 354 -17.26 -10.22 44.23
CA GLY A 354 -17.58 -11.54 43.68
C GLY A 354 -17.35 -11.61 42.16
N GLU A 355 -17.24 -12.83 41.64
CA GLU A 355 -17.05 -13.09 40.20
C GLU A 355 -18.21 -12.57 39.34
N CYS A 356 -17.95 -12.25 38.07
CA CYS A 356 -19.01 -11.84 37.15
C CYS A 356 -20.01 -12.97 36.94
N ARG A 357 -21.26 -12.71 37.34
CA ARG A 357 -22.38 -13.62 37.11
C ARG A 357 -22.65 -13.74 35.61
N ALA A 358 -22.60 -14.96 35.09
CA ALA A 358 -23.12 -15.25 33.76
C ALA A 358 -24.60 -14.85 33.69
N LYS A 359 -25.03 -14.33 32.53
CA LYS A 359 -26.42 -13.98 32.27
C LYS A 359 -27.20 -15.26 31.93
N GLU A 360 -27.68 -15.96 32.95
CA GLU A 360 -28.68 -17.02 32.76
C GLU A 360 -30.04 -16.40 32.40
N GLU A 361 -30.31 -16.28 31.11
CA GLU A 361 -31.68 -16.25 30.60
C GLU A 361 -31.75 -17.03 29.28
N SER A 362 -32.82 -17.81 29.10
CA SER A 362 -32.79 -18.98 28.21
C SER A 362 -33.54 -18.79 26.89
N ARG A 363 -32.87 -19.18 25.78
CA ARG A 363 -33.42 -20.05 24.72
C ARG A 363 -32.31 -20.51 23.77
N VAL A 364 -32.53 -21.66 23.13
CA VAL A 364 -31.52 -22.43 22.42
C VAL A 364 -31.39 -22.00 20.96
N GLU A 365 -30.21 -21.55 20.56
CA GLU A 365 -29.69 -21.72 19.19
C GLU A 365 -28.22 -22.22 19.24
N LYS A 366 -27.72 -22.71 18.10
CA LYS A 366 -26.54 -23.57 18.01
C LYS A 366 -25.21 -22.81 17.90
N PRO A 367 -24.05 -23.47 18.14
CA PRO A 367 -22.74 -22.89 17.83
C PRO A 367 -22.63 -22.48 16.35
N LYS A 368 -21.83 -21.45 16.06
CA LYS A 368 -21.43 -21.12 14.69
C LYS A 368 -20.54 -22.23 14.14
N GLU A 369 -20.88 -22.77 12.98
CA GLU A 369 -20.02 -23.74 12.28
C GLU A 369 -18.71 -23.09 11.81
N GLU A 370 -17.62 -23.82 12.00
CA GLU A 370 -16.38 -23.61 11.25
C GLU A 370 -16.61 -24.03 9.78
N GLY A 371 -15.76 -23.55 8.85
CA GLY A 371 -16.10 -23.49 7.42
C GLY A 371 -16.51 -24.82 6.78
N LYS A 372 -17.72 -24.87 6.19
CA LYS A 372 -18.15 -25.96 5.29
C LYS A 372 -17.13 -26.18 4.18
N LEU A 373 -16.56 -27.38 4.11
CA LEU A 373 -15.76 -27.84 2.98
C LEU A 373 -16.68 -28.47 1.92
N CYS A 374 -16.79 -27.83 0.75
CA CYS A 374 -17.48 -28.42 -0.40
C CYS A 374 -16.55 -29.31 -1.22
N THR A 375 -17.04 -30.47 -1.65
CA THR A 375 -16.33 -31.31 -2.61
C THR A 375 -16.31 -30.64 -3.98
N GLN A 376 -15.25 -30.86 -4.76
CA GLN A 376 -15.17 -30.40 -6.16
C GLN A 376 -15.92 -31.32 -7.15
N VAL A 377 -16.88 -32.13 -6.65
CA VAL A 377 -17.73 -32.99 -7.49
C VAL A 377 -18.77 -32.11 -8.18
N TYR A 378 -18.84 -32.19 -9.50
CA TYR A 378 -19.79 -31.43 -10.31
C TYR A 378 -21.14 -32.17 -10.41
N ASP A 379 -22.11 -31.73 -9.60
CA ASP A 379 -23.51 -32.18 -9.56
C ASP A 379 -24.40 -30.92 -9.58
N PRO A 380 -24.48 -30.22 -10.72
CA PRO A 380 -24.86 -28.82 -10.75
C PRO A 380 -26.32 -28.60 -10.34
N VAL A 381 -26.58 -27.43 -9.76
CA VAL A 381 -27.91 -27.01 -9.31
C VAL A 381 -28.20 -25.57 -9.74
N CYS A 382 -29.47 -25.27 -10.02
CA CYS A 382 -29.92 -23.92 -10.29
C CYS A 382 -30.37 -23.26 -8.99
N GLY A 383 -29.85 -22.07 -8.70
CA GLY A 383 -30.20 -21.25 -7.54
C GLY A 383 -31.50 -20.44 -7.75
N ALA A 384 -32.07 -19.98 -6.64
CA ALA A 384 -33.19 -19.04 -6.64
C ALA A 384 -32.85 -17.65 -7.21
N ASP A 385 -31.55 -17.35 -7.39
CA ASP A 385 -31.03 -16.16 -8.09
C ASP A 385 -30.79 -16.40 -9.60
N ASP A 386 -31.28 -17.52 -10.13
CA ASP A 386 -31.09 -17.99 -11.51
C ASP A 386 -29.62 -18.18 -11.94
N ARG A 387 -28.70 -18.36 -10.98
CA ARG A 387 -27.31 -18.81 -11.25
C ARG A 387 -27.15 -20.31 -11.06
N THR A 388 -26.25 -20.89 -11.84
CA THR A 388 -25.83 -22.29 -11.70
C THR A 388 -24.69 -22.41 -10.69
N TYR A 389 -24.82 -23.31 -9.72
CA TYR A 389 -23.81 -23.65 -8.74
C TYR A 389 -23.27 -25.06 -9.02
N SER A 390 -21.96 -25.26 -8.86
CA SER A 390 -21.26 -26.51 -9.22
C SER A 390 -21.78 -27.74 -8.45
N ASN A 391 -22.31 -27.54 -7.25
CA ASN A 391 -23.15 -28.48 -6.52
C ASN A 391 -23.95 -27.75 -5.43
N SER A 392 -24.85 -28.46 -4.75
CA SER A 392 -25.69 -27.92 -3.67
C SER A 392 -24.89 -27.34 -2.48
N CYS A 393 -23.70 -27.85 -2.18
CA CYS A 393 -22.88 -27.29 -1.11
C CYS A 393 -22.39 -25.87 -1.44
N PHE A 394 -22.05 -25.59 -2.69
CA PHE A 394 -21.69 -24.23 -3.10
C PHE A 394 -22.90 -23.27 -3.10
N ALA A 395 -24.12 -23.77 -3.38
CA ALA A 395 -25.34 -22.99 -3.22
C ALA A 395 -25.65 -22.68 -1.73
N ASP A 396 -25.48 -23.68 -0.85
CA ASP A 396 -25.57 -23.55 0.61
C ASP A 396 -24.62 -22.47 1.16
N ILE A 397 -23.34 -22.49 0.75
CA ILE A 397 -22.33 -21.49 1.18
C ILE A 397 -22.69 -20.10 0.67
N ALA A 398 -23.17 -19.98 -0.57
CA ALA A 398 -23.70 -18.73 -1.11
C ALA A 398 -25.04 -18.29 -0.46
N ARG A 399 -25.63 -19.13 0.41
CA ARG A 399 -26.96 -18.97 1.02
C ARG A 399 -28.11 -18.84 0.02
N ILE A 400 -27.95 -19.41 -1.17
CA ILE A 400 -28.97 -19.43 -2.22
C ILE A 400 -29.70 -20.77 -2.19
N GLN A 401 -31.02 -20.73 -2.04
CA GLN A 401 -31.85 -21.95 -2.11
C GLN A 401 -31.80 -22.55 -3.52
N VAL A 402 -31.75 -23.87 -3.60
CA VAL A 402 -31.80 -24.60 -4.87
C VAL A 402 -33.22 -24.58 -5.44
N LYS A 403 -33.38 -23.97 -6.61
CA LYS A 403 -34.61 -23.88 -7.41
C LYS A 403 -34.91 -25.20 -8.12
N HIS A 404 -33.87 -25.88 -8.63
CA HIS A 404 -33.92 -27.27 -9.10
C HIS A 404 -32.51 -27.89 -9.23
N ARG A 405 -32.43 -29.22 -9.27
CA ARG A 405 -31.22 -29.94 -9.73
C ARG A 405 -30.97 -29.70 -11.22
N GLY A 406 -29.71 -29.76 -11.66
CA GLY A 406 -29.29 -29.38 -13.00
C GLY A 406 -29.08 -27.86 -13.15
N GLU A 407 -28.32 -27.48 -14.17
CA GLU A 407 -27.99 -26.07 -14.48
C GLU A 407 -29.23 -25.26 -14.87
N CYS A 408 -29.22 -23.96 -14.56
CA CYS A 408 -30.30 -23.04 -14.97
C CYS A 408 -30.43 -22.98 -16.50
N GLY A 409 -31.66 -22.86 -17.00
CA GLY A 409 -31.95 -22.72 -18.43
C GLY A 409 -31.85 -24.01 -19.26
N LYS A 410 -31.38 -25.13 -18.68
CA LYS A 410 -31.46 -26.46 -19.31
C LYS A 410 -32.77 -27.15 -18.90
N PRO A 411 -33.52 -27.79 -19.83
CA PRO A 411 -34.79 -28.43 -19.49
C PRO A 411 -34.55 -29.67 -18.61
N THR A 412 -34.95 -29.57 -17.34
CA THR A 412 -34.84 -30.68 -16.39
C THR A 412 -35.85 -31.77 -16.71
N LYS A 413 -35.36 -33.02 -16.75
CA LYS A 413 -36.21 -34.20 -16.96
C LYS A 413 -36.83 -34.58 -15.61
N PRO A 414 -38.17 -34.65 -15.47
CA PRO A 414 -38.80 -34.86 -14.17
C PRO A 414 -38.49 -36.26 -13.64
N THR A 415 -37.90 -36.32 -12.44
CA THR A 415 -37.87 -37.51 -11.59
C THR A 415 -39.20 -37.62 -10.85
N LEU A 416 -39.76 -38.84 -10.77
CA LEU A 416 -40.99 -39.11 -10.03
C LEU A 416 -40.71 -39.31 -8.54
N ASP A 417 -41.46 -38.62 -7.69
CA ASP A 417 -41.39 -38.75 -6.24
C ASP A 417 -42.11 -40.03 -5.76
N SER A 418 -41.48 -40.78 -4.86
CA SER A 418 -41.86 -42.16 -4.55
C SER A 418 -42.67 -42.33 -3.27
N GLU A 419 -43.87 -41.76 -3.16
CA GLU A 419 -44.79 -42.11 -2.06
C GLU A 419 -46.30 -42.01 -2.39
N SER A 420 -46.82 -43.02 -3.09
CA SER A 420 -48.26 -43.37 -3.09
C SER A 420 -48.52 -44.82 -3.53
N LEU A 421 -49.05 -45.61 -2.59
CA LEU A 421 -49.56 -46.99 -2.70
C LEU A 421 -50.67 -47.10 -3.79
N LYS A 422 -50.94 -48.21 -4.51
CA LYS A 422 -50.91 -49.68 -4.23
C LYS A 422 -51.11 -50.50 -5.55
N PHE A 423 -50.64 -51.77 -5.59
CA PHE A 423 -51.28 -53.01 -6.15
C PHE A 423 -52.08 -53.00 -7.50
N GLU A 424 -52.03 -53.97 -8.43
CA GLU A 424 -51.40 -55.32 -8.51
C GLU A 424 -51.43 -55.93 -9.96
N VAL A 425 -50.75 -57.09 -10.17
CA VAL A 425 -50.89 -58.11 -11.26
C VAL A 425 -50.29 -57.80 -12.68
N VAL A 426 -49.94 -58.90 -13.37
CA VAL A 426 -49.07 -59.13 -14.56
C VAL A 426 -49.64 -60.38 -15.31
N PRO A 427 -49.33 -60.76 -16.58
CA PRO A 427 -48.57 -60.15 -17.70
C PRO A 427 -49.37 -60.01 -19.03
N GLN A 428 -48.76 -59.44 -20.09
CA GLN A 428 -48.47 -60.19 -21.34
C GLN A 428 -47.58 -59.44 -22.34
N SER A 429 -47.01 -60.17 -23.29
CA SER A 429 -46.15 -59.76 -24.42
C SER A 429 -46.32 -60.80 -25.55
N PRO A 430 -45.66 -60.72 -26.72
CA PRO A 430 -45.01 -59.59 -27.41
C PRO A 430 -45.52 -59.43 -28.88
N THR A 431 -44.92 -58.52 -29.68
CA THR A 431 -44.16 -58.85 -30.94
C THR A 431 -44.17 -57.78 -32.06
N THR A 432 -43.00 -57.66 -32.70
CA THR A 432 -42.69 -57.32 -34.12
C THR A 432 -43.20 -56.04 -34.81
N LYS A 433 -42.21 -55.20 -35.18
CA LYS A 433 -41.83 -54.78 -36.55
C LYS A 433 -42.93 -54.52 -37.60
N ILE A 434 -42.84 -53.37 -38.29
CA ILE A 434 -42.42 -53.25 -39.72
C ILE A 434 -42.28 -51.74 -40.10
N SER A 435 -41.59 -51.45 -41.20
CA SER A 435 -41.35 -50.13 -41.83
C SER A 435 -41.82 -50.21 -43.31
N PRO A 436 -41.68 -49.23 -44.24
CA PRO A 436 -41.09 -47.88 -44.16
C PRO A 436 -41.90 -46.80 -44.93
N ASP A 437 -41.22 -45.69 -45.26
CA ASP A 437 -41.29 -44.95 -46.55
C ASP A 437 -42.48 -44.01 -46.87
N SER A 438 -42.17 -42.74 -47.21
CA SER A 438 -42.34 -42.21 -48.59
C SER A 438 -41.96 -40.71 -48.72
N THR A 439 -41.18 -40.42 -49.78
CA THR A 439 -41.06 -39.18 -50.62
C THR A 439 -41.35 -37.76 -50.04
N LYS A 440 -40.49 -36.72 -50.11
CA LYS A 440 -39.67 -36.10 -51.21
C LYS A 440 -40.42 -34.97 -51.99
N ILE A 441 -39.67 -34.06 -52.67
CA ILE A 441 -40.05 -32.94 -53.60
C ILE A 441 -40.04 -31.56 -52.88
N GLU A 442 -39.46 -30.42 -53.34
CA GLU A 442 -38.67 -29.98 -54.54
C GLU A 442 -37.63 -28.88 -54.13
N ALA A 443 -36.37 -28.83 -54.63
CA ALA A 443 -35.82 -28.08 -55.80
C ALA A 443 -35.79 -26.52 -55.67
N LEU A 444 -34.61 -25.86 -55.50
CA LEU A 444 -33.63 -25.34 -56.51
C LEU A 444 -34.04 -24.01 -57.20
N PRO A 445 -33.13 -23.20 -57.83
CA PRO A 445 -31.64 -23.14 -57.85
C PRO A 445 -31.11 -21.75 -57.33
N LYS A 446 -29.84 -21.29 -57.37
CA LYS A 446 -28.77 -21.31 -58.40
C LYS A 446 -27.35 -21.08 -57.83
N THR A 447 -26.35 -21.59 -58.57
CA THR A 447 -24.90 -21.28 -58.56
C THR A 447 -24.54 -20.57 -59.90
N PRO A 448 -23.29 -20.43 -60.42
CA PRO A 448 -21.91 -20.70 -59.92
C PRO A 448 -21.03 -19.40 -59.99
N SER A 449 -19.69 -19.35 -60.12
CA SER A 449 -18.60 -20.32 -60.32
C SER A 449 -17.22 -19.77 -59.89
N ILE A 450 -16.20 -20.64 -59.89
CA ILE A 450 -14.75 -20.31 -59.96
C ILE A 450 -14.12 -21.23 -61.04
N ASP A 451 -12.99 -20.83 -61.63
CA ASP A 451 -11.98 -21.63 -62.38
C ASP A 451 -10.65 -20.81 -62.30
N THR A 452 -9.40 -21.23 -62.56
CA THR A 452 -8.75 -22.38 -63.26
C THR A 452 -7.42 -22.73 -62.55
N SER A 453 -6.79 -23.91 -62.68
CA SER A 453 -7.17 -25.28 -63.08
C SER A 453 -5.93 -26.22 -62.92
N ALA A 454 -6.07 -27.50 -63.28
CA ALA A 454 -4.99 -28.48 -63.59
C ALA A 454 -4.07 -29.04 -62.46
N GLY A 455 -3.66 -30.32 -62.63
CA GLY A 455 -2.53 -30.96 -61.93
C GLY A 455 -2.89 -32.05 -60.90
N SER A 456 -2.95 -33.32 -61.32
CA SER A 456 -3.33 -34.46 -60.44
C SER A 456 -2.20 -35.47 -60.19
N VAL A 457 -1.89 -35.71 -58.91
CA VAL A 457 -1.11 -36.87 -58.40
C VAL A 457 -1.82 -37.42 -57.14
N LYS A 458 -1.54 -38.66 -56.75
CA LYS A 458 -2.38 -39.47 -55.83
C LYS A 458 -2.32 -39.09 -54.35
N VAL A 459 -3.41 -39.46 -53.68
CA VAL A 459 -3.69 -39.41 -52.23
C VAL A 459 -2.74 -40.29 -51.42
N GLU A 460 -2.28 -39.76 -50.27
CA GLU A 460 -2.21 -40.51 -49.02
C GLU A 460 -3.05 -39.78 -47.96
N THR A 461 -3.53 -40.51 -46.95
CA THR A 461 -4.59 -40.04 -46.04
C THR A 461 -4.04 -39.41 -44.76
N GLY A 462 -4.41 -38.16 -44.47
CA GLY A 462 -4.09 -37.46 -43.22
C GLY A 462 -5.21 -36.50 -42.81
N SER A 463 -5.43 -36.37 -41.49
CA SER A 463 -6.51 -35.60 -40.85
C SER A 463 -6.74 -34.20 -41.43
N GLU A 464 -8.01 -33.77 -41.50
CA GLU A 464 -8.35 -32.35 -41.68
C GLU A 464 -7.80 -31.53 -40.50
N ALA A 465 -6.74 -30.78 -40.74
CA ALA A 465 -6.24 -29.77 -39.82
C ALA A 465 -6.95 -28.44 -40.13
N THR A 466 -7.78 -27.96 -39.21
CA THR A 466 -8.43 -26.65 -39.33
C THR A 466 -7.39 -25.55 -39.18
N VAL A 467 -6.99 -24.95 -40.30
CA VAL A 467 -6.03 -23.83 -40.33
C VAL A 467 -6.67 -22.59 -39.70
N ASN A 468 -6.41 -22.38 -38.41
CA ASN A 468 -6.86 -21.21 -37.67
C ASN A 468 -6.07 -19.97 -38.13
N VAL A 469 -6.65 -19.20 -39.05
CA VAL A 469 -6.08 -17.92 -39.51
C VAL A 469 -6.29 -16.86 -38.43
N SER A 470 -5.20 -16.54 -37.71
CA SER A 470 -5.14 -15.42 -36.76
C SER A 470 -5.58 -14.11 -37.42
N ARG A 471 -6.45 -13.35 -36.73
CA ARG A 471 -6.96 -12.06 -37.18
C ARG A 471 -6.30 -10.92 -36.44
N ILE A 472 -6.26 -9.75 -37.09
CA ILE A 472 -5.78 -8.51 -36.50
C ILE A 472 -6.97 -7.60 -36.21
N TRP A 473 -7.12 -7.22 -34.93
CA TRP A 473 -8.11 -6.26 -34.45
C TRP A 473 -7.41 -4.97 -34.01
N ASN A 474 -8.16 -3.87 -33.92
CA ASN A 474 -7.61 -2.55 -33.58
C ASN A 474 -8.40 -1.92 -32.43
N VAL A 475 -7.68 -1.27 -31.52
CA VAL A 475 -8.18 -0.36 -30.49
C VAL A 475 -7.52 1.00 -30.73
N ALA A 476 -8.31 2.07 -30.74
CA ALA A 476 -7.79 3.43 -30.70
C ALA A 476 -7.63 3.87 -29.25
N VAL A 477 -6.49 4.48 -28.92
CA VAL A 477 -6.38 5.29 -27.69
C VAL A 477 -6.75 6.72 -28.02
N MET A 478 -7.70 7.27 -27.26
CA MET A 478 -8.26 8.60 -27.37
C MET A 478 -7.99 9.37 -26.07
N ASP A 479 -8.17 10.70 -26.07
CA ASP A 479 -7.96 11.53 -24.87
C ASP A 479 -8.89 11.17 -23.68
N ASP A 480 -9.97 10.43 -23.94
CA ASP A 480 -10.99 9.93 -23.00
C ASP A 480 -10.96 8.41 -22.74
N GLY A 481 -10.04 7.65 -23.36
CA GLY A 481 -9.85 6.22 -23.08
C GLY A 481 -9.64 5.33 -24.30
N PHE A 482 -10.03 4.06 -24.18
CA PHE A 482 -9.88 3.04 -25.21
C PHE A 482 -11.18 2.83 -26.01
N SER A 483 -11.07 2.83 -27.34
CA SER A 483 -12.20 2.64 -28.25
C SER A 483 -11.95 1.49 -29.24
N PRO A 484 -12.72 0.40 -29.19
CA PRO A 484 -13.78 0.09 -28.23
C PRO A 484 -13.26 -0.28 -26.84
N MET A 485 -14.07 -0.06 -25.80
CA MET A 485 -13.71 -0.35 -24.40
C MET A 485 -13.78 -1.86 -24.07
N GLU A 486 -14.74 -2.59 -24.65
CA GLU A 486 -14.75 -4.06 -24.69
C GLU A 486 -14.52 -4.52 -26.13
N LEU A 487 -13.62 -5.49 -26.33
CA LEU A 487 -13.38 -6.13 -27.62
C LEU A 487 -13.41 -7.66 -27.45
N ARG A 488 -14.08 -8.35 -28.37
CA ARG A 488 -14.13 -9.82 -28.41
C ARG A 488 -13.28 -10.36 -29.55
N VAL A 489 -12.38 -11.28 -29.23
CA VAL A 489 -11.41 -11.87 -30.15
C VAL A 489 -11.34 -13.38 -29.94
N ARG A 490 -10.74 -14.12 -30.87
CA ARG A 490 -10.51 -15.56 -30.71
C ARG A 490 -9.14 -15.84 -30.12
N LYS A 491 -8.98 -16.98 -29.45
CA LYS A 491 -7.64 -17.49 -29.09
C LYS A 491 -6.73 -17.55 -30.32
N GLY A 492 -5.60 -16.85 -30.26
CA GLY A 492 -4.60 -16.70 -31.32
C GLY A 492 -4.73 -15.42 -32.15
N ASP A 493 -5.75 -14.59 -31.93
CA ASP A 493 -5.87 -13.28 -32.59
C ASP A 493 -4.90 -12.23 -31.99
N THR A 494 -4.49 -11.27 -32.82
CA THR A 494 -3.68 -10.11 -32.44
C THR A 494 -4.56 -8.87 -32.25
N VAL A 495 -4.35 -8.11 -31.18
CA VAL A 495 -4.93 -6.78 -30.97
C VAL A 495 -3.83 -5.71 -31.11
N VAL A 496 -4.17 -4.60 -31.77
CA VAL A 496 -3.28 -3.46 -32.02
C VAL A 496 -3.87 -2.21 -31.35
N TRP A 497 -3.19 -1.68 -30.34
CA TRP A 497 -3.50 -0.37 -29.76
C TRP A 497 -2.75 0.70 -30.53
N THR A 498 -3.45 1.63 -31.17
CA THR A 498 -2.84 2.77 -31.87
C THR A 498 -3.21 4.05 -31.14
N ASN A 499 -2.22 4.83 -30.72
CA ASN A 499 -2.48 6.10 -30.03
C ASN A 499 -2.92 7.18 -31.04
N LYS A 500 -4.08 7.80 -30.79
CA LYS A 500 -4.63 8.93 -31.55
C LYS A 500 -4.83 10.18 -30.69
N SER A 501 -4.53 10.10 -29.39
CA SER A 501 -4.61 11.21 -28.44
C SER A 501 -3.42 12.16 -28.58
N GLY A 502 -3.52 13.36 -28.02
CA GLY A 502 -2.39 14.30 -27.94
C GLY A 502 -1.34 13.93 -26.87
N LYS A 503 -1.56 12.86 -26.09
CA LYS A 503 -0.78 12.47 -24.91
C LYS A 503 -0.03 11.17 -25.15
N SER A 504 0.98 10.89 -24.32
CA SER A 504 1.63 9.57 -24.31
C SER A 504 0.70 8.53 -23.64
N SER A 505 0.67 7.30 -24.17
CA SER A 505 -0.18 6.21 -23.66
C SER A 505 0.58 4.89 -23.56
N TRP A 506 0.40 4.12 -22.49
CA TRP A 506 1.02 2.82 -22.29
C TRP A 506 -0.05 1.77 -21.97
N PRO A 507 -0.62 1.08 -22.98
CA PRO A 507 -1.55 -0.02 -22.75
C PRO A 507 -0.88 -1.22 -22.09
N ALA A 508 -1.39 -1.67 -20.95
CA ALA A 508 -0.87 -2.85 -20.24
C ALA A 508 -1.96 -3.59 -19.44
N SER A 509 -1.72 -4.88 -19.17
CA SER A 509 -2.55 -5.72 -18.29
C SER A 509 -2.92 -4.98 -17.01
N ALA A 510 -4.15 -5.15 -16.54
CA ALA A 510 -4.52 -4.79 -15.17
C ALA A 510 -3.77 -5.71 -14.17
N VAL A 511 -3.76 -5.42 -12.86
CA VAL A 511 -4.15 -4.14 -12.25
C VAL A 511 -2.97 -3.14 -12.22
N HIS A 512 -3.25 -1.87 -11.95
CA HIS A 512 -2.21 -0.87 -11.73
C HIS A 512 -1.62 -1.02 -10.32
N PRO A 513 -0.29 -0.99 -10.11
CA PRO A 513 0.78 -0.97 -11.11
C PRO A 513 1.33 -2.37 -11.45
N THR A 514 0.73 -3.47 -10.95
CA THR A 514 1.31 -4.82 -10.91
C THR A 514 1.29 -5.59 -12.22
N HIS A 515 0.43 -5.21 -13.18
CA HIS A 515 0.33 -5.81 -14.54
C HIS A 515 0.20 -7.34 -14.52
N ASP A 516 -0.68 -7.88 -13.68
CA ASP A 516 -0.70 -9.28 -13.27
C ASP A 516 -1.85 -10.15 -13.85
N VAL A 517 -2.95 -9.54 -14.30
CA VAL A 517 -4.23 -10.18 -14.72
C VAL A 517 -4.10 -11.10 -15.93
N TYR A 518 -3.33 -10.74 -16.98
CA TYR A 518 -3.08 -11.67 -18.08
C TYR A 518 -1.91 -12.62 -17.73
N PRO A 519 -2.11 -13.95 -17.70
CA PRO A 519 -1.28 -14.88 -16.93
C PRO A 519 0.04 -15.27 -17.59
N GLU A 520 0.23 -14.98 -18.88
CA GLU A 520 1.51 -15.17 -19.58
C GLU A 520 2.50 -14.11 -19.06
N ARG A 521 3.67 -14.52 -18.57
CA ARG A 521 4.69 -13.62 -17.99
C ARG A 521 5.77 -13.27 -19.02
N GLY A 522 6.35 -12.08 -18.94
CA GLY A 522 7.53 -11.74 -19.75
C GLY A 522 7.71 -10.27 -20.17
N GLY A 523 6.76 -9.39 -19.84
CA GLY A 523 6.93 -7.95 -20.01
C GLY A 523 7.87 -7.35 -18.96
N CYS A 524 7.96 -6.02 -18.95
CA CYS A 524 8.84 -5.24 -18.10
C CYS A 524 8.40 -5.21 -16.62
N ILE A 525 7.09 -5.30 -16.34
CA ILE A 525 6.58 -5.39 -14.97
C ILE A 525 6.26 -6.84 -14.58
N SER A 526 5.33 -7.50 -15.27
CA SER A 526 4.86 -8.85 -14.87
C SER A 526 4.29 -9.67 -16.03
N SER A 527 3.14 -9.27 -16.58
CA SER A 527 2.54 -9.92 -17.74
C SER A 527 3.34 -9.64 -19.02
N ALA A 528 3.27 -10.54 -20.00
CA ALA A 528 3.68 -10.31 -21.37
C ALA A 528 2.77 -9.32 -22.12
N PHE A 529 1.53 -9.12 -21.64
CA PHE A 529 0.62 -8.10 -22.16
C PHE A 529 0.96 -6.73 -21.57
N ASP A 530 2.06 -6.15 -22.06
CA ASP A 530 2.64 -4.91 -21.54
C ASP A 530 3.38 -4.15 -22.66
N ALA A 531 3.00 -2.90 -22.96
CA ALA A 531 3.65 -2.11 -24.00
C ALA A 531 5.07 -1.63 -23.64
N CYS A 532 5.42 -1.63 -22.35
CA CYS A 532 6.74 -1.28 -21.80
C CYS A 532 7.35 0.07 -22.20
N LYS A 533 6.55 0.96 -22.78
CA LYS A 533 6.87 2.37 -22.99
C LYS A 533 5.58 3.16 -23.23
N GLY A 534 5.68 4.47 -23.07
CA GLY A 534 4.73 5.40 -23.67
C GLY A 534 4.77 5.35 -25.20
N LEU A 535 3.61 5.24 -25.82
CA LEU A 535 3.35 5.37 -27.25
C LEU A 535 3.08 6.84 -27.57
N GLY A 536 3.86 7.43 -28.48
CA GLY A 536 3.57 8.76 -29.04
C GLY A 536 2.35 8.75 -29.98
N LEU A 537 1.90 9.94 -30.40
CA LEU A 537 0.82 10.08 -31.39
C LEU A 537 1.15 9.30 -32.68
N GLY A 538 0.27 8.38 -33.06
CA GLY A 538 0.43 7.50 -34.22
C GLY A 538 1.28 6.24 -33.97
N GLU A 539 1.95 6.11 -32.83
CA GLU A 539 2.61 4.84 -32.46
C GLU A 539 1.58 3.77 -32.06
N ALA A 540 2.00 2.51 -32.17
CA ALA A 540 1.15 1.38 -31.86
C ALA A 540 1.87 0.23 -31.13
N PHE A 541 1.17 -0.37 -30.17
CA PHE A 541 1.53 -1.62 -29.50
C PHE A 541 0.69 -2.78 -30.06
N LYS A 542 1.25 -4.00 -30.07
CA LYS A 542 0.60 -5.20 -30.60
C LYS A 542 0.77 -6.37 -29.64
N PHE A 543 -0.31 -7.08 -29.33
CA PHE A 543 -0.28 -8.26 -28.48
C PHE A 543 -1.15 -9.40 -29.03
N THR A 544 -0.74 -10.65 -28.83
CA THR A 544 -1.46 -11.85 -29.32
C THR A 544 -2.04 -12.64 -28.16
N PHE A 545 -3.35 -12.88 -28.16
CA PHE A 545 -4.03 -13.50 -27.02
C PHE A 545 -4.07 -15.02 -27.13
N ASN A 546 -3.20 -15.68 -26.39
CA ASN A 546 -3.08 -17.15 -26.39
C ASN A 546 -3.94 -17.85 -25.32
N GLN A 547 -4.55 -17.09 -24.40
CA GLN A 547 -5.33 -17.63 -23.27
C GLN A 547 -6.80 -17.21 -23.35
N VAL A 548 -7.71 -18.18 -23.22
CA VAL A 548 -9.17 -17.99 -23.19
C VAL A 548 -9.58 -17.41 -21.84
N GLY A 549 -10.41 -16.35 -21.83
CA GLY A 549 -10.77 -15.63 -20.62
C GLY A 549 -11.22 -14.19 -20.88
N SER A 550 -11.39 -13.42 -19.81
CA SER A 550 -11.72 -11.99 -19.87
C SER A 550 -10.62 -11.18 -19.21
N TRP A 551 -9.84 -10.46 -20.01
CA TRP A 551 -8.59 -9.84 -19.61
C TRP A 551 -8.75 -8.32 -19.56
N LYS A 552 -8.77 -7.77 -18.34
CA LYS A 552 -8.77 -6.32 -18.13
C LYS A 552 -7.39 -5.73 -18.40
N TYR A 553 -7.38 -4.53 -18.95
CA TYR A 553 -6.19 -3.73 -19.20
C TYR A 553 -6.46 -2.26 -18.92
N HIS A 554 -5.39 -1.47 -18.84
CA HIS A 554 -5.44 -0.05 -18.53
C HIS A 554 -4.32 0.72 -19.24
N ASP A 555 -4.31 2.04 -19.12
CA ASP A 555 -3.16 2.86 -19.46
C ASP A 555 -2.27 3.07 -18.21
N HIS A 556 -1.01 2.65 -18.27
CA HIS A 556 -0.06 2.85 -17.16
C HIS A 556 0.29 4.33 -16.94
N LEU A 557 0.16 5.19 -17.96
CA LEU A 557 0.39 6.64 -17.84
C LEU A 557 -0.89 7.41 -17.46
N ASN A 558 -2.05 6.75 -17.46
CA ASN A 558 -3.31 7.28 -16.94
C ASN A 558 -4.20 6.14 -16.44
N SER A 559 -3.95 5.71 -15.21
CA SER A 559 -4.58 4.53 -14.60
C SER A 559 -6.10 4.60 -14.39
N THR A 560 -6.74 5.71 -14.79
CA THR A 560 -8.21 5.84 -14.88
C THR A 560 -8.80 5.28 -16.18
N HIS A 561 -7.98 5.13 -17.23
CA HIS A 561 -8.41 4.60 -18.53
C HIS A 561 -8.33 3.07 -18.53
N PHE A 562 -9.46 2.39 -18.74
CA PHE A 562 -9.58 0.92 -18.71
C PHE A 562 -10.19 0.35 -19.98
N GLY A 563 -9.88 -0.91 -20.27
CA GLY A 563 -10.56 -1.72 -21.28
C GLY A 563 -10.57 -3.21 -20.92
N THR A 564 -11.29 -4.01 -21.72
CA THR A 564 -11.39 -5.47 -21.54
C THR A 564 -11.29 -6.18 -22.89
N ILE A 565 -10.44 -7.20 -22.97
CA ILE A 565 -10.37 -8.14 -24.10
C ILE A 565 -10.99 -9.45 -23.66
N VAL A 566 -12.10 -9.86 -24.29
CA VAL A 566 -12.69 -11.19 -24.09
C VAL A 566 -12.17 -12.11 -25.19
N VAL A 567 -11.56 -13.22 -24.78
CA VAL A 567 -10.93 -14.21 -25.67
C VAL A 567 -11.74 -15.50 -25.60
N GLU A 568 -12.32 -15.87 -26.73
CA GLU A 568 -13.21 -17.04 -26.93
C GLU A 568 -12.54 -18.14 -27.78
#